data_AF-A0A3G8ZDD0-F1
#
_entry.id   AF-A0A3G8ZDD0-F1
#
_cell.length_a   1.000
_cell.length_b   1.000
_cell.length_c   1.000
_cell.angle_alpha   90.00
_cell.angle_beta   90.00
_cell.angle_gamma   90.00
#
_symmetry.space_group_name_H-M   'P 1'
#
loop_
_entity.id
_entity.type
_entity.pdbx_description
1 polymer ?
#
loop_
_entity_poly.entity_id
_entity_poly.type
_entity_poly.pdbx_seq_one_letter_code
_entity_poly.pdbx_strand_id
1 'polypeptide(L)'
;MLTESKNKRKENPLNEAIGKDVQKFFRLLELHQDLREPFIQELCSKTKCKQIFNINYPVLIPILSGKEGKINGYKRYYSEPYNFNGKLYMLVNHWFVSNKSHFSKWQRIVLPIA
;
A
#
# COMPACT_ATOMS: atom_id res chain seq x y z
N MET A 1 -37.40 3.65 -11.53
CA MET A 1 -36.16 4.08 -10.84
C MET A 1 -35.89 3.10 -9.72
N LEU A 2 -34.88 2.24 -9.85
CA LEU A 2 -34.46 1.32 -8.79
C LEU A 2 -33.26 1.95 -8.09
N THR A 3 -33.43 2.31 -6.82
CA THR A 3 -32.35 2.79 -5.96
C THR A 3 -31.41 1.62 -5.65
N GLU A 4 -30.19 1.68 -6.18
CA GLU A 4 -29.12 0.76 -5.80
C GLU A 4 -28.73 1.02 -4.34
N SER A 5 -29.15 0.10 -3.46
CA SER A 5 -28.67 -0.03 -2.10
C SER A 5 -27.16 -0.30 -2.11
N LYS A 6 -26.35 0.76 -1.97
CA LYS A 6 -24.93 0.65 -1.65
C LYS A 6 -24.80 0.01 -0.27
N ASN A 7 -24.66 -1.31 -0.25
CA ASN A 7 -24.32 -2.10 0.92
C ASN A 7 -22.90 -1.72 1.39
N LYS A 8 -22.78 -0.59 2.10
CA LYS A 8 -21.55 -0.22 2.80
C LYS A 8 -21.38 -1.19 3.96
N ARG A 9 -20.66 -2.29 3.74
CA ARG A 9 -20.07 -3.05 4.85
C ARG A 9 -19.33 -2.04 5.73
N LYS A 10 -19.71 -1.92 7.00
CA LYS A 10 -18.98 -1.08 7.96
C LYS A 10 -17.55 -1.59 8.01
N GLU A 11 -16.62 -0.86 7.40
CA GLU A 11 -15.19 -1.17 7.50
C GLU A 11 -14.79 -1.06 8.98
N ASN A 12 -13.99 -2.01 9.46
CA ASN A 12 -13.51 -2.00 10.83
C ASN A 12 -12.67 -0.71 11.03
N PRO A 13 -13.01 0.16 11.98
CA PRO A 13 -12.29 1.43 12.20
C PRO A 13 -10.78 1.23 12.44
N LEU A 14 -10.39 0.09 13.00
CA LEU A 14 -8.97 -0.23 13.22
C LEU A 14 -8.23 -0.56 11.91
N ASN A 15 -8.93 -1.13 10.91
CA ASN A 15 -8.36 -1.35 9.57
C ASN A 15 -8.17 -0.01 8.84
N GLU A 16 -9.12 0.92 9.00
CA GLU A 16 -8.98 2.27 8.46
C GLU A 16 -7.79 3.00 9.10
N ALA A 17 -7.61 2.87 10.42
CA ALA A 17 -6.50 3.46 11.14
C ALA A 17 -5.14 2.97 10.62
N ILE A 18 -4.95 1.65 10.48
CA ILE A 18 -3.67 1.12 9.95
C ILE A 18 -3.46 1.54 8.49
N GLY A 19 -4.50 1.59 7.66
CA GLY A 19 -4.40 2.10 6.29
C GLY A 19 -3.95 3.57 6.24
N LYS A 20 -4.43 4.40 7.16
CA LYS A 20 -3.98 5.80 7.32
C LYS A 20 -2.53 5.89 7.79
N ASP A 21 -2.12 5.06 8.75
CA ASP A 21 -0.75 5.02 9.25
C ASP A 21 0.25 4.62 8.16
N VAL A 22 -0.10 3.62 7.35
CA VAL A 22 0.73 3.20 6.22
C VAL A 22 0.86 4.32 5.18
N GLN A 23 -0.25 4.96 4.80
CA GLN A 23 -0.19 6.08 3.85
C GLN A 23 0.70 7.22 4.35
N LYS A 24 0.58 7.61 5.62
CA LYS A 24 1.46 8.63 6.24
C LYS A 24 2.93 8.22 6.17
N PHE A 25 3.24 6.97 6.48
CA PHE A 25 4.61 6.47 6.42
C PHE A 25 5.19 6.50 4.99
N PHE A 26 4.42 6.06 3.99
CA PHE A 26 4.87 6.13 2.59
C PHE A 26 5.02 7.57 2.09
N ARG A 27 4.22 8.52 2.59
CA ARG A 27 4.42 9.96 2.31
C ARG A 27 5.72 10.48 2.91
N LEU A 28 6.10 10.04 4.11
CA LEU A 28 7.39 10.39 4.70
C LEU A 28 8.55 9.82 3.87
N LEU A 29 8.47 8.55 3.47
CA LEU A 29 9.47 7.93 2.61
C LEU A 29 9.61 8.66 1.26
N GLU A 30 8.50 9.11 0.68
CA GLU A 30 8.50 9.89 -0.57
C GLU A 30 9.14 11.26 -0.36
N LEU A 31 8.75 11.98 0.70
CA LEU A 31 9.27 13.31 1.00
C LEU A 31 10.80 13.30 1.18
N HIS A 32 11.33 12.26 1.82
CA HIS A 32 12.76 12.13 2.09
C HIS A 32 13.53 11.36 1.02
N GLN A 33 12.83 10.74 0.05
CA GLN A 33 13.42 9.83 -0.93
C GLN A 33 14.21 8.66 -0.29
N ASP A 34 13.75 8.19 0.88
CA ASP A 34 14.45 7.16 1.69
C ASP A 34 14.19 5.72 1.19
N LEU A 35 13.21 5.53 0.30
CA LEU A 35 12.86 4.21 -0.20
C LEU A 35 13.77 3.78 -1.35
N ARG A 36 14.85 3.09 -1.01
CA ARG A 36 15.84 2.58 -1.98
C ARG A 36 15.25 1.58 -2.97
N GLU A 37 15.81 1.54 -4.17
CA GLU A 37 15.35 0.67 -5.28
C GLU A 37 15.16 -0.81 -4.90
N PRO A 38 16.06 -1.48 -4.13
CA PRO A 38 15.84 -2.88 -3.75
C PRO A 38 14.55 -3.09 -2.95
N PHE A 39 14.19 -2.15 -2.07
CA PHE A 39 12.94 -2.21 -1.33
C PHE A 39 11.74 -1.98 -2.25
N ILE A 40 11.84 -1.04 -3.20
CA ILE A 40 10.76 -0.82 -4.19
C ILE A 40 10.50 -2.11 -4.98
N GLN A 41 11.54 -2.82 -5.42
CA GLN A 41 11.40 -4.08 -6.15
C GLN A 41 10.76 -5.18 -5.29
N GLU A 42 11.08 -5.26 -3.99
CA GLU A 42 10.41 -6.16 -3.07
C GLU A 42 8.92 -5.81 -2.89
N LEU A 43 8.60 -4.52 -2.76
CA LEU A 43 7.23 -4.03 -2.63
C LEU A 43 6.39 -4.24 -3.89
N CYS A 44 7.02 -4.30 -5.06
CA CYS A 44 6.39 -4.66 -6.33
C CYS A 44 6.17 -6.18 -6.50
N SER A 45 6.80 -7.00 -5.66
CA SER A 45 6.68 -8.46 -5.74
C SER A 45 5.59 -8.99 -4.79
N LYS A 46 4.55 -9.61 -5.37
CA LYS A 46 3.50 -10.30 -4.60
C LYS A 46 4.08 -11.31 -3.60
N THR A 47 5.05 -12.11 -4.02
CA THR A 47 5.66 -13.16 -3.19
C THR A 47 6.38 -12.55 -1.99
N LYS A 48 7.17 -11.49 -2.22
CA LYS A 48 7.87 -10.78 -1.14
C LYS A 48 6.89 -10.08 -0.21
N CYS A 49 5.85 -9.42 -0.74
CA CYS A 49 4.83 -8.78 0.08
C CYS A 49 4.05 -9.77 0.96
N LYS A 50 3.83 -11.00 0.47
CA LYS A 50 3.25 -12.06 1.29
C LYS A 50 4.17 -12.46 2.44
N GLN A 51 5.46 -12.56 2.20
CA GLN A 51 6.45 -12.89 3.24
C GLN A 51 6.63 -11.76 4.26
N ILE A 52 6.72 -10.52 3.78
CA ILE A 52 7.02 -9.34 4.62
C ILE A 52 5.78 -8.89 5.40
N PHE A 53 4.63 -8.75 4.73
CA PHE A 53 3.43 -8.11 5.30
C PHE A 53 2.25 -9.06 5.51
N ASN A 54 2.35 -10.32 5.05
CA ASN A 54 1.20 -11.22 4.93
C ASN A 54 0.10 -10.69 3.98
N ILE A 55 0.48 -9.94 2.94
CA ILE A 55 -0.43 -9.38 1.93
C ILE A 55 -0.28 -10.15 0.61
N ASN A 56 -1.39 -10.60 0.02
CA ASN A 56 -1.40 -11.42 -1.21
C ASN A 56 -1.30 -10.61 -2.51
N TYR A 57 -0.83 -9.37 -2.44
CA TYR A 57 -0.75 -8.43 -3.54
C TYR A 57 0.56 -7.65 -3.41
N PRO A 58 1.12 -7.15 -4.53
CA PRO A 58 2.16 -6.13 -4.47
C PRO A 58 1.68 -4.96 -3.58
N VAL A 59 2.55 -4.50 -2.69
CA VAL A 59 2.27 -3.30 -1.87
C VAL A 59 2.39 -2.05 -2.73
N LEU A 60 3.36 -2.02 -3.64
CA LEU A 60 3.47 -1.00 -4.68
C LEU A 60 3.23 -1.62 -6.05
N ILE A 61 2.63 -0.84 -6.94
CA ILE A 61 2.63 -1.12 -8.38
C ILE A 61 3.07 0.15 -9.13
N PRO A 62 3.95 0.05 -10.13
CA PRO A 62 4.26 1.20 -10.97
C PRO A 62 3.01 1.65 -11.72
N ILE A 63 2.94 2.93 -12.04
CA ILE A 63 1.90 3.47 -12.93
C ILE A 63 2.43 3.44 -14.37
N LEU A 64 2.07 2.41 -15.13
CA LEU A 64 2.26 2.25 -16.56
C LEU A 64 0.94 2.64 -17.26
N SER A 65 0.97 3.79 -17.93
CA SER A 65 -0.11 4.38 -18.75
C SER A 65 -1.36 3.49 -18.97
N GLY A 66 -2.41 3.72 -18.18
CA GLY A 66 -3.79 3.55 -18.65
C GLY A 66 -4.73 2.59 -17.91
N LYS A 67 -4.30 1.74 -16.96
CA LYS A 67 -5.24 0.75 -16.35
C LYS A 67 -5.01 0.36 -14.88
N GLU A 68 -4.17 1.03 -14.12
CA GLU A 68 -3.78 0.47 -12.84
C GLU A 68 -4.70 0.87 -11.68
N GLY A 69 -4.80 -0.01 -10.69
CA GLY A 69 -5.53 0.22 -9.46
C GLY A 69 -6.76 -0.67 -9.29
N LYS A 70 -7.26 -1.30 -10.36
CA LYS A 70 -8.34 -2.30 -10.29
C LYS A 70 -7.82 -3.72 -10.49
N ILE A 71 -8.08 -4.60 -9.52
CA ILE A 71 -7.89 -6.06 -9.67
C ILE A 71 -9.28 -6.70 -9.61
N ASN A 72 -9.66 -7.44 -10.66
CA ASN A 72 -10.98 -8.06 -10.80
C ASN A 72 -12.14 -7.05 -10.65
N GLY A 73 -11.98 -5.83 -11.19
CA GLY A 73 -12.97 -4.76 -11.11
C GLY A 73 -12.96 -3.96 -9.79
N TYR A 74 -12.28 -4.43 -8.74
CA TYR A 74 -12.20 -3.76 -7.44
C TYR A 74 -10.98 -2.85 -7.35
N LYS A 75 -11.18 -1.61 -6.87
CA LYS A 75 -10.10 -0.69 -6.51
C LYS A 75 -9.30 -1.29 -5.36
N ARG A 76 -8.13 -1.85 -5.65
CA ARG A 76 -7.24 -2.51 -4.68
C ARG A 76 -6.09 -1.62 -4.23
N TYR A 77 -5.90 -0.50 -4.91
CA TYR A 77 -4.86 0.46 -4.59
C TYR A 77 -5.51 1.81 -4.31
N TYR A 78 -4.89 2.59 -3.42
CA TYR A 78 -5.25 3.98 -3.19
C TYR A 78 -5.06 4.77 -4.48
N SER A 79 -5.90 5.79 -4.67
CA SER A 79 -5.91 6.58 -5.90
C SER A 79 -4.78 7.59 -6.01
N GLU A 80 -4.23 8.02 -4.88
CA GLU A 80 -3.12 8.97 -4.89
C GLU A 80 -1.79 8.25 -5.13
N PRO A 81 -0.98 8.70 -6.12
CA PRO A 81 0.31 8.11 -6.40
C PRO A 81 1.39 8.60 -5.43
N TYR A 82 2.48 7.84 -5.35
CA TYR A 82 3.73 8.15 -4.66
C TYR A 82 4.89 8.17 -5.67
N ASN A 83 5.78 9.13 -5.57
CA ASN A 83 6.96 9.29 -6.41
C ASN A 83 8.22 8.79 -5.70
N PHE A 84 8.77 7.69 -6.19
CA PHE A 84 10.04 7.15 -5.72
C PHE A 84 11.01 7.07 -6.90
N ASN A 85 12.18 7.69 -6.76
CA ASN A 85 13.23 7.67 -7.79
C ASN A 85 12.73 8.13 -9.18
N GLY A 86 11.84 9.13 -9.21
CA GLY A 86 11.29 9.68 -10.45
C GLY A 86 10.20 8.82 -11.13
N LYS A 87 9.73 7.76 -10.47
CA LYS A 87 8.67 6.88 -10.98
C LYS A 87 7.47 6.93 -10.05
N LEU A 88 6.27 6.91 -10.64
CA LEU A 88 5.01 6.91 -9.90
C LEU A 88 4.57 5.50 -9.57
N TYR A 89 4.10 5.31 -8.33
CA TYR A 89 3.59 4.05 -7.82
C TYR A 89 2.26 4.26 -7.10
N MET A 90 1.39 3.24 -7.13
CA MET A 90 0.21 3.18 -6.27
C MET A 90 0.39 2.21 -5.12
N LEU A 91 -0.14 2.58 -3.97
CA LEU A 91 -0.07 1.81 -2.73
C LEU A 91 -1.33 0.95 -2.56
N VAL A 92 -1.17 -0.31 -2.16
CA VAL A 92 -2.30 -1.22 -1.90
C VAL A 92 -3.16 -0.71 -0.74
N ASN A 93 -4.48 -0.85 -0.85
CA ASN A 93 -5.44 -0.45 0.20
C ASN A 93 -5.85 -1.60 1.15
N HIS A 94 -5.22 -2.76 1.00
CA HIS A 94 -5.60 -4.00 1.66
C HIS A 94 -4.87 -4.19 2.99
N TRP A 95 -5.00 -3.21 3.89
CA TRP A 95 -4.37 -3.21 5.20
C TRP A 95 -5.37 -3.55 6.29
N PHE A 96 -5.02 -4.53 7.13
CA PHE A 96 -5.80 -4.96 8.27
C PHE A 96 -4.96 -4.86 9.55
N VAL A 97 -5.64 -4.85 10.70
CA VAL A 97 -4.97 -4.86 12.01
C VAL A 97 -3.95 -5.99 12.14
N SER A 98 -4.22 -7.15 11.55
CA SER A 98 -3.30 -8.30 11.56
C SER A 98 -1.97 -8.04 10.83
N ASN A 99 -1.92 -7.06 9.91
CA ASN A 99 -0.70 -6.66 9.21
C ASN A 99 0.15 -5.69 10.04
N LYS A 100 -0.38 -5.08 11.11
CA LYS A 100 0.31 -4.02 11.87
C LYS A 100 1.67 -4.45 12.41
N SER A 101 1.76 -5.64 13.01
CA SER A 101 3.03 -6.17 13.57
C SER A 101 4.09 -6.40 12.49
N HIS A 102 3.67 -6.86 11.31
CA HIS A 102 4.55 -7.06 10.16
C HIS A 102 5.04 -5.73 9.59
N PHE A 103 4.12 -4.76 9.46
CA PHE A 103 4.45 -3.42 9.01
C PHE A 103 5.46 -2.75 9.94
N SER A 104 5.22 -2.76 11.25
CA SER A 104 6.16 -2.18 12.23
C SER A 104 7.54 -2.84 12.24
N LYS A 105 7.63 -4.15 11.95
CA LYS A 105 8.93 -4.83 11.77
C LYS A 105 9.66 -4.30 10.54
N TRP A 106 8.96 -4.17 9.42
CA TRP A 106 9.54 -3.67 8.18
C TRP A 106 9.98 -2.20 8.28
N GLN A 107 9.22 -1.33 8.98
CA GLN A 107 9.60 0.06 9.21
C GLN A 107 11.00 0.20 9.83
N ARG A 108 11.35 -0.68 10.77
CA ARG A 108 12.67 -0.71 11.43
C ARG A 108 13.82 -1.15 10.51
N ILE A 109 13.51 -1.81 9.41
CA ILE A 109 14.49 -2.25 8.41
C ILE A 109 14.74 -1.12 7.39
N VAL A 110 13.68 -0.41 7.03
CA VAL A 110 13.74 0.63 5.98
C VAL A 110 14.28 1.95 6.50
N LEU A 111 13.89 2.35 7.71
CA LEU A 111 14.50 3.49 8.37
C LEU A 111 15.72 2.98 9.14
N PRO A 112 16.96 3.13 8.64
CA PRO A 112 18.10 2.98 9.51
C PRO A 112 17.94 4.01 10.62
N ILE A 113 18.05 3.55 11.86
CA ILE A 113 18.07 4.40 13.05
C ILE A 113 19.10 5.52 12.78
N ALA A 114 18.63 6.77 12.75
CA ALA A 114 19.48 7.95 12.75
C ALA A 114 20.32 8.00 14.03
#